data_AF-A0A1M3KWS2-F1
#
_entry.id   AF-A0A1M3KWS2-F1
#
_cell.length_a   1.000
_cell.length_b   1.000
_cell.length_c   1.000
_cell.angle_alpha   90.00
_cell.angle_beta   90.00
_cell.angle_gamma   90.00
#
_symmetry.space_group_name_H-M   'P 1'
#
loop_
_entity.id
_entity.type
_entity.pdbx_description
1 polymer ?
#
loop_
_entity_poly.entity_id
_entity_poly.type
_entity_poly.pdbx_seq_one_letter_code
_entity_poly.pdbx_strand_id
1 'polypeptide(L)'
;MDYFDAFDEVFASIEQFVQEHGRAPKEVAVSPSLYTWLAELQREAALLEGVGNHDPVSLDSPYGSIRIAIDETLSPWEIVPM
;
A
#
# COMPACT_ATOMS: atom_id res chain seq x y z
N MET A 1 -0.75 -19.97 10.30
CA MET A 1 -1.91 -19.35 9.64
C MET A 1 -1.34 -18.06 9.11
N ASP A 2 -0.88 -18.08 7.87
CA ASP A 2 -0.24 -16.93 7.24
C ASP A 2 -1.30 -15.84 7.12
N TYR A 3 -1.21 -14.88 8.04
CA TYR A 3 -2.04 -13.69 8.00
C TYR A 3 -1.49 -12.87 6.84
N PHE A 4 -2.23 -12.82 5.74
CA PHE A 4 -1.96 -11.86 4.68
C PHE A 4 -2.04 -10.48 5.35
N ASP A 5 -0.97 -9.70 5.28
CA ASP A 5 -0.94 -8.32 5.76
C ASP A 5 -0.78 -7.44 4.53
N ALA A 6 -1.83 -6.71 4.16
CA ALA A 6 -1.82 -5.88 2.95
C ALA A 6 -0.67 -4.87 2.94
N PHE A 7 -0.29 -4.36 4.11
CA PHE A 7 0.83 -3.43 4.16
C PHE A 7 2.13 -4.14 3.84
N ASP A 8 2.39 -5.27 4.49
CA ASP A 8 3.62 -6.04 4.30
C ASP A 8 3.82 -6.43 2.83
N GLU A 9 2.74 -6.85 2.15
CA GLU A 9 2.79 -7.23 0.73
C GLU A 9 3.01 -6.04 -0.21
N VAL A 10 2.45 -4.88 0.12
CA VAL A 10 2.71 -3.63 -0.60
C VAL A 10 4.16 -3.20 -0.40
N PHE A 11 4.67 -3.25 0.83
CA PHE A 11 6.07 -2.95 1.15
C PHE A 11 7.03 -3.91 0.47
N ALA A 12 6.76 -5.21 0.50
CA ALA A 12 7.55 -6.23 -0.18
C ALA A 12 7.61 -5.97 -1.69
N SER A 13 6.48 -5.60 -2.31
CA SER A 13 6.43 -5.23 -3.73
C SER A 13 7.27 -3.97 -4.04
N ILE A 14 7.24 -2.98 -3.16
CA ILE A 14 8.07 -1.77 -3.27
C ILE A 14 9.55 -2.11 -3.15
N GLU A 15 9.92 -2.92 -2.16
CA GLU A 15 11.31 -3.35 -1.94
C GLU A 15 11.84 -4.14 -3.14
N GLN A 16 11.04 -5.04 -3.68
CA GLN A 16 11.38 -5.78 -4.88
C GLN A 16 11.63 -4.84 -6.07
N PHE A 17 10.73 -3.87 -6.31
CA PHE A 17 10.91 -2.88 -7.36
C PHE A 17 12.19 -2.04 -7.17
N VAL A 18 12.51 -1.66 -5.93
CA VAL A 18 13.76 -0.95 -5.60
C VAL A 18 14.98 -1.81 -5.91
N GLN A 19 14.95 -3.10 -5.57
CA GLN A 19 16.04 -4.02 -5.88
C GLN A 19 16.23 -4.21 -7.39
N GLU A 20 15.15 -4.26 -8.16
CA GLU A 20 15.18 -4.46 -9.62
C GLU A 20 15.58 -3.19 -10.40
N HIS A 21 15.08 -2.02 -9.98
CA HIS A 21 15.24 -0.77 -10.72
C HIS A 21 16.20 0.24 -10.07
N GLY A 22 16.66 0.00 -8.85
CA GLY A 22 17.53 0.91 -8.08
C GLY A 22 16.85 2.19 -7.61
N ARG A 23 15.52 2.28 -7.68
CA ARG A 23 14.72 3.44 -7.27
C ARG A 23 13.35 2.99 -6.77
N ALA A 24 12.73 3.76 -5.88
CA ALA A 24 11.37 3.49 -5.44
C ALA A 24 10.32 3.85 -6.49
N PRO A 25 9.20 3.10 -6.55
CA PRO A 25 8.06 3.48 -7.35
C PRO A 25 7.47 4.78 -6.79
N LYS A 26 6.89 5.61 -7.67
CA LYS A 26 6.18 6.81 -7.24
C LYS A 26 4.74 6.50 -6.87
N GLU A 27 4.22 5.44 -7.48
CA GLU A 27 2.84 5.01 -7.35
C GLU A 27 2.77 3.48 -7.30
N VAL A 28 1.81 2.96 -6.56
CA VAL A 28 1.50 1.54 -6.51
C VAL A 28 0.02 1.40 -6.81
N ALA A 29 -0.29 0.70 -7.91
CA ALA A 29 -1.66 0.37 -8.26
C ALA A 29 -2.11 -0.89 -7.51
N VAL A 30 -3.29 -0.82 -6.92
CA VAL A 30 -3.94 -1.91 -6.19
C VAL A 30 -5.40 -2.05 -6.62
N SER A 31 -5.97 -3.23 -6.42
CA SER A 31 -7.40 -3.43 -6.68
C SER A 31 -8.29 -2.58 -5.75
N PRO A 32 -9.55 -2.30 -6.14
CA PRO A 32 -10.50 -1.60 -5.28
C PRO A 32 -10.74 -2.30 -3.94
N SER A 33 -10.72 -3.63 -3.93
CA SER A 33 -10.87 -4.45 -2.73
C SER A 33 -9.69 -4.28 -1.78
N LEU A 34 -8.46 -4.35 -2.31
CA LEU A 34 -7.25 -4.17 -1.53
C LEU A 34 -7.13 -2.74 -1.00
N TYR A 35 -7.49 -1.75 -1.81
CA TYR A 35 -7.55 -0.35 -1.39
C TYR A 35 -8.52 -0.14 -0.22
N THR A 36 -9.73 -0.71 -0.32
CA THR A 36 -10.74 -0.61 0.75
C THR A 36 -10.20 -1.19 2.05
N TRP A 37 -9.53 -2.33 1.95
CA TRP A 37 -8.96 -3.00 3.12
C TRP A 37 -7.78 -2.22 3.73
N LEU A 38 -6.88 -1.68 2.91
CA LEU A 38 -5.80 -0.76 3.35
C LEU A 38 -6.37 0.48 4.07
N ALA A 39 -7.46 1.05 3.54
CA ALA A 39 -8.12 2.20 4.14
C ALA A 39 -8.75 1.87 5.50
N GLU A 40 -9.34 0.67 5.64
CA GLU A 40 -9.86 0.19 6.92
C GLU A 40 -8.75 0.01 7.95
N LEU A 41 -7.65 -0.65 7.57
CA LEU A 41 -6.50 -0.85 8.46
C LEU A 41 -5.86 0.48 8.88
N GLN A 42 -5.68 1.45 7.97
CA GLN A 42 -5.19 2.79 8.34
C GLN A 42 -6.14 3.50 9.30
N ARG A 43 -7.46 3.38 9.10
CA ARG A 43 -8.45 4.00 10.00
C ARG A 43 -8.37 3.38 11.40
N GLU A 44 -8.23 2.06 11.48
CA GLU A 44 -8.06 1.34 12.75
C GLU A 44 -6.76 1.76 13.46
N ALA A 45 -5.65 1.83 12.73
CA ALA A 45 -4.37 2.32 13.26
C ALA A 45 -4.46 3.78 13.75
N ALA A 46 -5.08 4.67 12.97
CA ALA A 46 -5.29 6.07 13.32
C ALA A 46 -6.17 6.23 14.58
N LEU A 47 -7.20 5.40 14.72
CA LEU A 47 -8.04 5.34 15.93
C LEU A 47 -7.23 4.93 17.18
N LEU A 48 -6.30 3.98 17.02
CA LEU A 48 -5.41 3.51 18.08
C LEU A 48 -4.37 4.57 18.48
N GLU A 49 -3.78 5.26 17.50
CA GLU A 49 -2.73 6.25 17.73
C GLU A 49 -3.28 7.65 18.09
N GLY A 50 -4.59 7.87 17.95
CA GLY A 50 -5.23 9.16 18.23
C GLY A 50 -4.87 10.26 17.23
N VAL A 51 -4.29 9.89 16.08
CA VAL A 51 -3.86 10.80 15.01
C VAL A 51 -5.02 10.92 14.01
N GLY A 52 -5.40 12.16 13.67
CA GLY A 52 -6.54 12.43 12.79
C GLY A 52 -6.34 11.83 11.39
N ASN A 53 -7.37 11.12 10.91
CA ASN A 53 -7.62 10.63 9.55
C ASN A 53 -6.43 10.73 8.59
N HIS A 54 -5.59 9.69 8.52
CA HIS A 54 -4.62 9.55 7.43
C HIS A 54 -5.35 9.26 6.12
N ASP A 55 -5.08 10.04 5.08
CA ASP A 55 -5.55 9.74 3.74
C ASP A 55 -4.85 8.46 3.23
N PRO A 56 -5.59 7.38 2.89
CA PRO A 56 -5.01 6.12 2.41
C PRO A 56 -4.35 6.22 1.02
N VAL A 57 -4.40 7.42 0.43
CA VAL A 57 -3.83 7.74 -0.88
C VAL A 57 -2.30 7.75 -0.86
N SER A 58 -1.66 7.87 0.31
CA SER A 58 -0.20 7.92 0.42
C SER A 58 0.31 7.01 1.54
N LEU A 59 1.17 6.08 1.15
CA LEU A 59 1.91 5.19 2.04
C LEU A 59 3.27 5.83 2.32
N ASP A 60 3.62 6.01 3.59
CA ASP A 60 4.98 6.44 3.93
C ASP A 60 5.91 5.22 3.97
N SER A 61 6.97 5.24 3.16
CA SER A 61 7.95 4.16 3.10
C SER A 61 9.36 4.68 3.42
N PRO A 62 10.32 3.80 3.77
CA PRO A 62 11.72 4.20 3.97
C PRO A 62 12.34 4.90 2.75
N TYR A 63 11.75 4.71 1.57
CA TYR A 63 12.20 5.29 0.30
C TYR A 63 11.46 6.60 -0.06
N GLY A 64 10.55 7.07 0.80
CA GLY A 64 9.72 8.24 0.61
C GLY A 64 8.22 7.91 0.58
N SER A 65 7.39 8.93 0.42
CA SER A 65 5.93 8.75 0.32
C SER A 65 5.53 8.26 -1.07
N ILE A 66 4.84 7.13 -1.12
CA ILE A 66 4.40 6.44 -2.33
C ILE A 66 2.88 6.56 -2.45
N ARG A 67 2.38 6.90 -3.64
CA ARG A 67 0.94 7.02 -3.84
C ARG A 67 0.29 5.67 -4.08
N ILE A 68 -0.89 5.47 -3.51
CA ILE A 68 -1.73 4.31 -3.81
C ILE A 68 -2.75 4.73 -4.87
N ALA A 69 -2.75 4.04 -6.01
CA ALA A 69 -3.75 4.20 -7.07
C ALA A 69 -4.68 2.99 -7.09
N ILE A 70 -5.95 3.22 -7.41
CA ILE A 70 -6.94 2.15 -7.59
C ILE A 70 -6.97 1.77 -9.06
N ASP A 71 -6.79 0.49 -9.36
CA ASP A 71 -6.97 -0.06 -10.69
C ASP A 71 -7.99 -1.20 -10.66
N GLU A 72 -9.13 -0.98 -11.32
CA GLU A 72 -10.27 -1.91 -11.35
C GLU A 72 -10.00 -3.17 -12.19
N THR A 73 -8.92 -3.19 -12.97
CA THR A 73 -8.53 -4.33 -13.79
C THR A 73 -7.67 -5.35 -13.04
N LEU A 74 -7.13 -4.95 -11.89
CA LEU A 74 -6.29 -5.78 -11.04
C LEU A 74 -7.09 -6.81 -10.25
N SER A 75 -6.49 -7.98 -10.06
CA SER A 75 -7.06 -9.01 -9.18
C SER A 75 -7.08 -8.53 -7.71
N PRO A 76 -7.98 -9.05 -6.85
CA PRO A 76 -8.18 -8.55 -5.48
C PRO A 76 -6.93 -8.46 -4.59
N TRP A 77 -5.89 -9.21 -4.91
CA TRP A 77 -4.64 -9.31 -4.16
C TRP A 77 -3.41 -8.89 -4.97
N GLU A 78 -3.64 -8.25 -6.13
CA GLU A 78 -2.58 -7.86 -7.05
C GLU A 78 -2.11 -6.44 -6.76
N ILE A 79 -0.79 -6.28 -6.75
CA ILE A 79 -0.08 -5.05 -6.40
C ILE A 79 0.92 -4.76 -7.52
N VAL A 80 0.83 -3.58 -8.13
CA VAL A 80 1.66 -3.21 -9.28
C VAL A 80 2.40 -1.89 -9.00
N PRO A 81 3.70 -1.92 -8.65
CA PRO A 81 4.52 -0.72 -8.49
C PRO A 81 4.87 -0.06 -9.84
N MET A 82 4.84 1.28 -9.89
CA MET A 82 5.06 2.13 -11.09
C MET A 82 6.06 3.28 -10.89
#